data_AF-A0A920AY61-F1
#
_entry.id   AF-A0A920AY61-F1
#
_cell.length_a   1.000
_cell.length_b   1.000
_cell.length_c   1.000
_cell.angle_alpha   90.00
_cell.angle_beta   90.00
_cell.angle_gamma   90.00
#
_symmetry.space_group_name_H-M   'P 1'
#
loop_
_entity.id
_entity.type
_entity.pdbx_description
1 polymer ?
#
loop_
_entity_poly.entity_id
_entity_poly.type
_entity_poly.pdbx_seq_one_letter_code
_entity_poly.pdbx_strand_id
1 'polypeptide(L)'
;MNLKKNFYIYLYISIAAFFFSCEDDDGGSNLGDAVGTWNLQSLNATYDRTVVTKAGIDFSADVYNLKASWKDAAGYATKMVIPEATVSAFTEQTLASFKAGDNAPGFPQTAQYDAAGLTAAGIALTVVLNDANSSGGRGTYTVIGNYPTIRFNPETCNSYGTVASMTDAGLWTADQDASGNKKLNNFILEPDITLGDQVLPPFPDGSYLVDRSVSPATFKLDFLDRDAHDSRYSEVQTSWSEENDRVNSGLDALPLNSSGGFDPAGSTDPAAEAYIMNSALSPWGGYLTFFALNCLVETEYLKANPNPKRPLADANEDGVIDVNDMLIFMIVDIQNGYASKTVLGVDYSLLIDFSSKINPIPSNDSASIFDLSNISMGGKLTYKIDKGVCMPVNEIITFSTNWNEAQD
;
A
#
# COMPACT_ATOMS: atom_id res chain seq x y z
N MET A 1 -43.24 -74.41 31.19
CA MET A 1 -42.16 -74.11 32.13
C MET A 1 -41.23 -73.12 31.46
N ASN A 2 -41.17 -71.87 31.95
CA ASN A 2 -40.06 -70.90 31.83
C ASN A 2 -39.36 -70.71 30.47
N LEU A 3 -39.08 -69.52 29.93
CA LEU A 3 -39.05 -68.15 30.42
C LEU A 3 -38.65 -67.28 29.20
N LYS A 4 -39.29 -66.10 29.02
CA LYS A 4 -38.77 -64.80 28.49
C LYS A 4 -37.87 -64.82 27.23
N LYS A 5 -38.05 -63.93 26.24
CA LYS A 5 -37.99 -62.46 26.35
C LYS A 5 -38.39 -61.79 25.01
N ASN A 6 -39.11 -60.69 25.11
CA ASN A 6 -39.52 -59.73 24.06
C ASN A 6 -38.34 -59.19 23.24
N PHE A 7 -38.55 -58.79 21.97
CA PHE A 7 -38.44 -57.37 21.56
C PHE A 7 -38.96 -57.08 20.12
N TYR A 8 -39.69 -55.97 20.07
CA TYR A 8 -40.32 -55.14 19.04
C TYR A 8 -39.98 -55.26 17.53
N ILE A 9 -41.08 -55.18 16.76
CA ILE A 9 -41.24 -54.74 15.37
C ILE A 9 -41.02 -53.21 15.28
N TYR A 10 -40.36 -52.69 14.24
CA TYR A 10 -40.97 -51.77 13.25
C TYR A 10 -39.98 -51.36 12.15
N LEU A 11 -40.54 -51.38 10.95
CA LEU A 11 -40.00 -51.19 9.60
C LEU A 11 -39.49 -49.75 9.39
N TYR A 12 -38.25 -49.58 8.97
CA TYR A 12 -37.71 -48.30 8.49
C TYR A 12 -37.97 -48.14 6.98
N ILE A 13 -38.79 -47.15 6.61
CA ILE A 13 -38.79 -46.55 5.27
C ILE A 13 -38.86 -45.02 5.44
N SER A 14 -37.90 -44.34 4.81
CA SER A 14 -37.67 -42.91 4.74
C SER A 14 -38.69 -42.17 3.87
N ILE A 15 -39.31 -41.10 4.40
CA ILE A 15 -40.02 -40.07 3.62
C ILE A 15 -39.71 -38.69 4.22
N ALA A 16 -39.21 -37.81 3.35
CA ALA A 16 -39.10 -36.38 3.57
C ALA A 16 -40.49 -35.74 3.74
N ALA A 17 -40.66 -34.94 4.79
CA ALA A 17 -41.68 -33.90 4.90
C ALA A 17 -40.92 -32.67 5.43
N PHE A 18 -40.49 -31.75 4.57
CA PHE A 18 -41.30 -30.59 4.14
C PHE A 18 -42.03 -29.95 5.33
N PHE A 19 -41.32 -29.11 6.08
CA PHE A 19 -41.97 -27.95 6.68
C PHE A 19 -42.22 -26.97 5.54
N PHE A 20 -43.38 -27.11 4.89
CA PHE A 20 -44.03 -25.97 4.26
C PHE A 20 -44.46 -25.05 5.41
N SER A 21 -43.79 -23.91 5.56
CA SER A 21 -44.48 -22.72 6.03
C SER A 21 -45.45 -22.33 4.93
N CYS A 22 -46.70 -22.77 5.05
CA CYS A 22 -47.83 -22.05 4.49
C CYS A 22 -48.18 -21.02 5.56
N GLU A 23 -47.76 -19.77 5.36
CA GLU A 23 -48.52 -18.64 5.89
C GLU A 23 -49.50 -18.22 4.80
N ASP A 24 -50.78 -18.33 5.14
CA ASP A 24 -51.89 -17.76 4.40
C ASP A 24 -51.74 -16.22 4.37
N ASP A 25 -52.13 -15.62 3.24
CA ASP A 25 -52.14 -14.18 2.95
C ASP A 25 -52.50 -13.29 4.16
N ASP A 26 -51.51 -12.54 4.67
CA ASP A 26 -51.64 -11.19 5.26
C ASP A 26 -50.23 -10.58 5.53
N GLY A 27 -49.66 -9.86 4.55
CA GLY A 27 -48.68 -8.78 4.79
C GLY A 27 -47.25 -9.12 5.27
N GLY A 28 -46.73 -10.32 5.06
CA GLY A 28 -45.33 -10.67 5.33
C GLY A 28 -44.34 -9.95 4.41
N SER A 29 -43.08 -9.78 4.84
CA SER A 29 -42.05 -9.13 4.03
C SER A 29 -41.70 -9.92 2.77
N ASN A 30 -41.79 -9.30 1.60
CA ASN A 30 -41.48 -9.88 0.30
C ASN A 30 -40.00 -10.32 0.16
N LEU A 31 -39.09 -9.65 0.87
CA LEU A 31 -37.65 -9.95 0.90
C LEU A 31 -37.18 -10.60 2.22
N GLY A 32 -38.13 -11.09 3.02
CA GLY A 32 -37.86 -11.92 4.19
C GLY A 32 -37.18 -11.19 5.35
N ASP A 33 -36.50 -11.99 6.19
CA ASP A 33 -36.02 -11.58 7.50
C ASP A 33 -34.93 -10.49 7.49
N ALA A 34 -34.35 -10.14 6.35
CA ALA A 34 -33.36 -9.07 6.26
C ALA A 34 -33.98 -7.65 6.37
N VAL A 35 -35.29 -7.51 6.10
CA VAL A 35 -35.99 -6.21 6.18
C VAL A 35 -35.90 -5.64 7.60
N GLY A 36 -35.43 -4.41 7.74
CA GLY A 36 -35.26 -3.78 9.05
C GLY A 36 -34.22 -2.66 9.07
N THR A 37 -33.99 -2.10 10.26
CA THR A 37 -32.93 -1.12 10.50
C THR A 37 -31.81 -1.77 11.29
N TRP A 38 -30.57 -1.61 10.84
CA TRP A 38 -29.40 -2.33 11.34
C TRP A 38 -28.26 -1.36 11.66
N ASN A 39 -27.64 -1.51 12.84
CA ASN A 39 -26.48 -0.73 13.26
C ASN A 39 -25.22 -1.59 13.28
N LEU A 40 -24.14 -1.09 12.69
CA LEU A 40 -22.87 -1.81 12.60
C LEU A 40 -22.32 -2.14 13.99
N GLN A 41 -21.92 -3.40 14.19
CA GLN A 41 -21.35 -3.91 15.44
C GLN A 41 -19.90 -4.34 15.30
N SER A 42 -19.51 -4.81 14.12
CA SER A 42 -18.12 -5.12 13.81
C SER A 42 -17.89 -5.05 12.32
N LEU A 43 -16.67 -4.67 11.95
CA LEU A 43 -16.21 -4.59 10.57
C LEU A 43 -14.84 -5.24 10.47
N ASN A 44 -14.71 -6.16 9.52
CA ASN A 44 -13.43 -6.65 9.04
C ASN A 44 -13.36 -6.38 7.54
N ALA A 45 -12.34 -5.65 7.11
CA ALA A 45 -12.09 -5.33 5.71
C ALA A 45 -10.64 -5.64 5.38
N THR A 46 -10.40 -6.40 4.31
CA THR A 46 -9.06 -6.60 3.75
C THR A 46 -8.99 -5.88 2.41
N TYR A 47 -8.09 -4.91 2.33
CA TYR A 47 -7.80 -4.14 1.12
C TYR A 47 -6.61 -4.78 0.41
N ASP A 48 -6.83 -5.21 -0.82
CA ASP A 48 -5.81 -5.73 -1.71
C ASP A 48 -5.61 -4.73 -2.85
N ARG A 49 -4.39 -4.21 -2.99
CA ARG A 49 -4.03 -3.30 -4.10
C ARG A 49 -2.84 -3.86 -4.87
N THR A 50 -3.04 -4.03 -6.17
CA THR A 50 -2.01 -4.52 -7.09
C THR A 50 -1.67 -3.42 -8.08
N VAL A 51 -0.37 -3.12 -8.23
CA VAL A 51 0.12 -2.09 -9.15
C VAL A 51 -0.22 -2.49 -10.59
N VAL A 52 -0.63 -1.50 -11.39
CA VAL A 52 -0.90 -1.67 -12.83
C VAL A 52 -0.08 -0.68 -13.65
N THR A 53 0.12 -0.99 -14.93
CA THR A 53 0.74 -0.08 -15.90
C THR A 53 -0.03 -0.17 -17.20
N LYS A 54 -0.50 0.96 -17.71
CA LYS A 54 -1.26 1.02 -18.96
C LYS A 54 -1.20 2.42 -19.57
N ALA A 55 -1.20 2.50 -20.90
CA ALA A 55 -1.19 3.78 -21.58
C ALA A 55 -2.48 4.57 -21.29
N GLY A 56 -2.34 5.87 -21.02
CA GLY A 56 -3.46 6.78 -20.81
C GLY A 56 -4.06 6.78 -19.40
N ILE A 57 -3.45 6.09 -18.43
CA ILE A 57 -3.80 6.21 -17.01
C ILE A 57 -2.87 7.21 -16.33
N ASP A 58 -3.42 7.99 -15.39
CA ASP A 58 -2.64 8.84 -14.51
C ASP A 58 -1.53 8.07 -13.78
N PHE A 59 -0.39 8.74 -13.62
CA PHE A 59 0.82 8.22 -12.97
C PHE A 59 1.46 6.99 -13.61
N SER A 60 0.88 6.40 -14.67
CA SER A 60 1.35 5.14 -15.24
C SER A 60 2.82 5.20 -15.70
N ALA A 61 3.60 4.20 -15.27
CA ALA A 61 5.00 4.03 -15.62
C ALA A 61 5.37 2.54 -15.72
N ASP A 62 6.42 2.21 -16.48
CA ASP A 62 6.93 0.82 -16.56
C ASP A 62 7.55 0.36 -15.23
N VAL A 63 8.16 1.29 -14.49
CA VAL A 63 8.73 1.09 -13.17
C VAL A 63 8.46 2.32 -12.32
N TYR A 64 7.97 2.09 -11.11
CA TYR A 64 7.63 3.12 -10.13
C TYR A 64 8.72 3.17 -9.06
N ASN A 65 9.63 4.14 -9.16
CA ASN A 65 10.75 4.27 -8.24
C ASN A 65 10.43 5.29 -7.14
N LEU A 66 10.45 4.86 -5.88
CA LEU A 66 10.56 5.78 -4.76
C LEU A 66 12.00 6.25 -4.67
N LYS A 67 12.21 7.57 -4.76
CA LYS A 67 13.54 8.16 -4.73
C LYS A 67 13.70 9.12 -3.57
N ALA A 68 14.93 9.24 -3.09
CA ALA A 68 15.33 10.31 -2.21
C ALA A 68 16.52 11.08 -2.78
N SER A 69 16.49 12.39 -2.58
CA SER A 69 17.52 13.33 -2.99
C SER A 69 18.36 13.73 -1.78
N TRP A 70 19.64 14.02 -1.98
CA TRP A 70 20.45 14.60 -0.92
C TRP A 70 19.93 16.00 -0.56
N LYS A 71 19.59 16.23 0.71
CA LYS A 71 18.93 17.44 1.21
C LYS A 71 19.69 18.74 0.89
N ASP A 72 21.01 18.71 0.92
CA ASP A 72 21.84 19.90 0.69
C ASP A 72 22.35 20.02 -0.75
N ALA A 73 21.90 19.17 -1.68
CA ALA A 73 22.40 19.11 -3.06
C ALA A 73 22.34 20.45 -3.79
N ALA A 74 21.21 21.16 -3.73
CA ALA A 74 21.06 22.47 -4.38
C ALA A 74 21.99 23.56 -3.77
N GLY A 75 22.12 23.54 -2.44
CA GLY A 75 23.04 24.44 -1.73
C GLY A 75 24.50 24.16 -2.07
N TYR A 76 24.86 22.88 -2.16
CA TYR A 76 26.18 22.43 -2.59
C TYR A 76 26.48 22.83 -4.03
N ALA A 77 25.55 22.56 -4.96
CA ALA A 77 25.66 22.94 -6.37
C ALA A 77 25.93 24.45 -6.53
N THR A 78 25.18 25.28 -5.81
CA THR A 78 25.38 26.74 -5.79
C THR A 78 26.77 27.11 -5.27
N LYS A 79 27.22 26.51 -4.16
CA LYS A 79 28.50 26.84 -3.53
C LYS A 79 29.70 26.39 -4.36
N MET A 80 29.58 25.27 -5.06
CA MET A 80 30.64 24.71 -5.91
C MET A 80 30.58 25.19 -7.37
N VAL A 81 29.54 25.96 -7.72
CA VAL A 81 29.31 26.44 -9.10
C VAL A 81 29.18 25.26 -10.07
N ILE A 82 28.47 24.21 -9.65
CA ILE A 82 28.14 23.03 -10.44
C ILE A 82 26.65 23.11 -10.79
N PRO A 83 26.21 22.76 -12.01
CA PRO A 83 24.78 22.70 -12.31
C PRO A 83 24.03 21.79 -11.34
N GLU A 84 22.93 22.27 -10.76
CA GLU A 84 22.14 21.51 -9.78
C GLU A 84 21.69 20.15 -10.32
N ALA A 85 21.23 20.10 -11.57
CA ALA A 85 20.84 18.86 -12.24
C ALA A 85 21.97 17.82 -12.28
N THR A 86 23.24 18.25 -12.35
CA THR A 86 24.40 17.36 -12.30
C THR A 86 24.57 16.77 -10.90
N VAL A 87 24.47 17.59 -9.86
CA VAL A 87 24.58 17.11 -8.46
C VAL A 87 23.40 16.18 -8.13
N SER A 88 22.18 16.54 -8.51
CA SER A 88 21.00 15.69 -8.28
C SER A 88 21.13 14.34 -8.98
N ALA A 89 21.53 14.32 -10.26
CA ALA A 89 21.69 13.08 -11.02
C ALA A 89 22.72 12.11 -10.41
N PHE A 90 23.76 12.63 -9.75
CA PHE A 90 24.77 11.81 -9.07
C PHE A 90 24.37 11.37 -7.66
N THR A 91 23.43 12.07 -7.03
CA THR A 91 23.15 11.91 -5.61
C THR A 91 21.82 11.23 -5.34
N GLU A 92 20.84 11.31 -6.24
CA GLU A 92 19.55 10.61 -6.13
C GLU A 92 19.74 9.12 -5.83
N GLN A 93 19.01 8.63 -4.82
CA GLN A 93 18.98 7.23 -4.44
C GLN A 93 17.59 6.65 -4.69
N THR A 94 17.53 5.52 -5.39
CA THR A 94 16.30 4.73 -5.46
C THR A 94 16.18 3.89 -4.20
N LEU A 95 15.14 4.13 -3.41
CA LEU A 95 14.88 3.44 -2.15
C LEU A 95 14.06 2.16 -2.34
N ALA A 96 13.11 2.20 -3.28
CA ALA A 96 12.26 1.07 -3.62
C ALA A 96 11.79 1.20 -5.08
N SER A 97 11.45 0.07 -5.69
CA SER A 97 10.94 -0.02 -7.05
C SER A 97 9.75 -0.98 -7.10
N PHE A 98 8.68 -0.56 -7.78
CA PHE A 98 7.48 -1.36 -7.99
C PHE A 98 7.19 -1.49 -9.49
N LYS A 99 6.54 -2.58 -9.87
CA LYS A 99 6.13 -2.89 -11.25
C LYS A 99 4.69 -3.40 -11.26
N ALA A 100 4.08 -3.40 -12.44
CA ALA A 100 2.77 -4.00 -12.62
C ALA A 100 2.76 -5.46 -12.13
N GLY A 101 1.75 -5.81 -11.34
CA GLY A 101 1.61 -7.12 -10.70
C GLY A 101 2.21 -7.21 -9.29
N ASP A 102 3.03 -6.24 -8.86
CA ASP A 102 3.48 -6.16 -7.47
C ASP A 102 2.33 -5.67 -6.57
N ASN A 103 2.36 -6.03 -5.29
CA ASN A 103 1.51 -5.40 -4.31
C ASN A 103 1.89 -3.93 -4.15
N ALA A 104 0.90 -3.05 -4.07
CA ALA A 104 1.14 -1.66 -3.73
C ALA A 104 1.72 -1.55 -2.30
N PRO A 105 2.55 -0.53 -2.01
CA PRO A 105 3.16 -0.40 -0.69
C PRO A 105 2.12 -0.30 0.43
N GLY A 106 2.33 -1.07 1.50
CA GLY A 106 1.39 -1.16 2.62
C GLY A 106 0.21 -2.12 2.39
N PHE A 107 0.12 -2.77 1.22
CA PHE A 107 -0.94 -3.71 0.89
C PHE A 107 -0.42 -5.16 0.74
N PRO A 108 -1.22 -6.18 1.10
CA PRO A 108 -2.58 -6.08 1.65
C PRO A 108 -2.63 -5.46 3.04
N GLN A 109 -3.70 -4.74 3.33
CA GLN A 109 -3.96 -4.11 4.63
C GLN A 109 -5.29 -4.61 5.17
N THR A 110 -5.34 -4.99 6.45
CA THR A 110 -6.59 -5.38 7.11
C THR A 110 -7.00 -4.33 8.13
N ALA A 111 -8.26 -3.91 8.08
CA ALA A 111 -8.91 -3.08 9.08
C ALA A 111 -9.90 -3.93 9.87
N GLN A 112 -9.68 -4.07 11.18
CA GLN A 112 -10.51 -4.89 12.07
C GLN A 112 -11.00 -4.04 13.23
N TYR A 113 -12.31 -3.93 13.35
CA TYR A 113 -12.98 -3.19 14.40
C TYR A 113 -14.06 -4.06 15.04
N ASP A 114 -13.90 -4.31 16.33
CA ASP A 114 -15.02 -4.74 17.18
C ASP A 114 -15.85 -3.51 17.61
N ALA A 115 -16.90 -3.70 18.39
CA ALA A 115 -17.78 -2.61 18.82
C ALA A 115 -17.02 -1.47 19.55
N ALA A 116 -16.01 -1.81 20.34
CA ALA A 116 -15.19 -0.83 21.05
C ALA A 116 -14.27 -0.08 20.08
N GLY A 117 -13.64 -0.79 19.15
CA GLY A 117 -12.79 -0.24 18.10
C GLY A 117 -13.56 0.70 17.16
N LEU A 118 -14.79 0.34 16.77
CA LEU A 118 -15.67 1.19 15.96
C LEU A 118 -15.92 2.53 16.68
N THR A 119 -16.30 2.46 17.95
CA THR A 119 -16.56 3.65 18.78
C THR A 119 -15.31 4.52 18.92
N ALA A 120 -14.14 3.91 19.19
CA ALA A 120 -12.87 4.62 19.35
C ALA A 120 -12.42 5.31 18.05
N ALA A 121 -12.69 4.70 16.90
CA ALA A 121 -12.38 5.26 15.58
C ALA A 121 -13.45 6.25 15.08
N GLY A 122 -14.58 6.42 15.76
CA GLY A 122 -15.69 7.26 15.30
C GLY A 122 -16.44 6.68 14.10
N ILE A 123 -16.37 5.36 13.91
CA ILE A 123 -17.05 4.62 12.85
C ILE A 123 -18.43 4.21 13.37
N ALA A 124 -19.47 4.54 12.62
CA ALA A 124 -20.85 4.17 12.94
C ALA A 124 -21.66 4.19 11.65
N LEU A 125 -22.21 3.05 11.25
CA LEU A 125 -23.08 2.95 10.08
C LEU A 125 -24.44 2.41 10.50
N THR A 126 -25.48 3.00 9.92
CA THR A 126 -26.85 2.52 9.99
C THR A 126 -27.32 2.18 8.58
N VAL A 127 -27.88 0.98 8.42
CA VAL A 127 -28.49 0.50 7.18
C VAL A 127 -29.99 0.33 7.42
N VAL A 128 -30.80 0.87 6.52
CA VAL A 128 -32.24 0.61 6.45
C VAL A 128 -32.49 -0.25 5.21
N LEU A 129 -33.05 -1.44 5.40
CA LEU A 129 -33.47 -2.35 4.33
C LEU A 129 -34.99 -2.34 4.27
N ASN A 130 -35.54 -1.62 3.30
CA ASN A 130 -36.98 -1.58 3.04
C ASN A 130 -37.38 -2.75 2.14
N ASP A 131 -38.56 -3.28 2.41
CA ASP A 131 -39.13 -4.38 1.65
C ASP A 131 -39.47 -3.99 0.20
N ALA A 132 -39.63 -4.99 -0.66
CA ALA A 132 -40.13 -4.79 -2.01
C ALA A 132 -41.64 -4.47 -2.00
N ASN A 133 -42.09 -3.66 -2.95
CA ASN A 133 -43.52 -3.33 -3.11
C ASN A 133 -44.38 -4.51 -3.61
N SER A 134 -43.75 -5.59 -4.08
CA SER A 134 -44.41 -6.78 -4.59
C SER A 134 -43.49 -8.00 -4.51
N SER A 135 -44.06 -9.20 -4.42
CA SER A 135 -43.33 -10.46 -4.48
C SER A 135 -42.45 -10.55 -5.75
N GLY A 136 -41.18 -10.94 -5.60
CA GLY A 136 -40.19 -10.97 -6.68
C GLY A 136 -39.66 -9.60 -7.12
N GLY A 137 -40.09 -8.51 -6.46
CA GLY A 137 -39.56 -7.17 -6.68
C GLY A 137 -38.26 -6.92 -5.93
N ARG A 138 -37.64 -5.76 -6.22
CA ARG A 138 -36.47 -5.26 -5.51
C ARG A 138 -36.87 -4.37 -4.35
N GLY A 139 -36.14 -4.47 -3.25
CA GLY A 139 -36.28 -3.60 -2.08
C GLY A 139 -35.40 -2.36 -2.26
N THR A 140 -35.59 -1.37 -1.40
CA THR A 140 -34.70 -0.20 -1.36
C THR A 140 -33.84 -0.25 -0.11
N TYR A 141 -32.59 0.18 -0.22
CA TYR A 141 -31.72 0.34 0.94
C TYR A 141 -31.31 1.79 1.11
N THR A 142 -30.94 2.14 2.33
CA THR A 142 -30.25 3.40 2.64
C THR A 142 -29.16 3.13 3.67
N VAL A 143 -27.95 3.64 3.44
CA VAL A 143 -26.82 3.55 4.37
C VAL A 143 -26.37 4.96 4.73
N ILE A 144 -26.25 5.24 6.02
CA ILE A 144 -25.80 6.55 6.51
C ILE A 144 -24.82 6.34 7.64
N GLY A 145 -23.79 7.19 7.69
CA GLY A 145 -22.92 7.31 8.85
C GLY A 145 -21.47 7.51 8.46
N ASN A 146 -20.55 7.05 9.30
CA ASN A 146 -19.11 7.17 9.11
C ASN A 146 -18.48 5.80 8.89
N TYR A 147 -17.61 5.67 7.88
CA TYR A 147 -16.94 4.44 7.51
C TYR A 147 -15.43 4.64 7.37
N PRO A 148 -14.61 3.59 7.61
CA PRO A 148 -13.19 3.65 7.33
C PRO A 148 -12.95 3.59 5.82
N THR A 149 -12.04 4.44 5.35
CA THR A 149 -11.67 4.54 3.93
C THR A 149 -10.18 4.82 3.80
N ILE A 150 -9.60 4.40 2.68
CA ILE A 150 -8.23 4.73 2.32
C ILE A 150 -8.30 5.84 1.28
N ARG A 151 -7.79 7.01 1.64
CA ARG A 151 -7.70 8.18 0.74
C ARG A 151 -6.30 8.26 0.14
N PHE A 152 -6.24 8.93 -0.99
CA PHE A 152 -5.01 9.19 -1.72
C PHE A 152 -4.80 10.70 -1.86
N ASN A 153 -3.61 11.19 -1.52
CA ASN A 153 -3.19 12.55 -1.78
C ASN A 153 -2.31 12.59 -3.05
N PRO A 154 -2.80 13.17 -4.17
CA PRO A 154 -2.03 13.24 -5.41
C PRO A 154 -0.85 14.22 -5.34
N GLU A 155 -0.84 15.19 -4.41
CA GLU A 155 0.26 16.17 -4.30
C GLU A 155 1.52 15.55 -3.68
N THR A 156 1.34 14.68 -2.67
CA THR A 156 2.45 14.03 -1.97
C THR A 156 2.67 12.59 -2.42
N CYS A 157 1.73 12.00 -3.17
CA CYS A 157 1.67 10.56 -3.46
C CYS A 157 1.60 9.72 -2.18
N ASN A 158 0.61 9.96 -1.33
CA ASN A 158 0.43 9.25 -0.06
C ASN A 158 -0.95 8.61 0.03
N SER A 159 -0.99 7.30 0.32
CA SER A 159 -2.20 6.60 0.74
C SER A 159 -2.32 6.57 2.26
N TYR A 160 -3.44 7.04 2.80
CA TYR A 160 -3.67 7.07 4.24
C TYR A 160 -5.08 6.64 4.61
N GLY A 161 -5.18 5.89 5.71
CA GLY A 161 -6.47 5.53 6.31
C GLY A 161 -7.11 6.73 7.01
N THR A 162 -8.41 6.90 6.83
CA THR A 162 -9.22 7.91 7.52
C THR A 162 -10.65 7.41 7.69
N VAL A 163 -11.47 8.20 8.37
CA VAL A 163 -12.91 7.96 8.50
C VAL A 163 -13.65 9.08 7.77
N ALA A 164 -14.60 8.72 6.93
CA ALA A 164 -15.40 9.66 6.15
C ALA A 164 -16.89 9.39 6.36
N SER A 165 -17.71 10.43 6.25
CA SER A 165 -19.15 10.28 6.19
C SER A 165 -19.56 9.71 4.83
N MET A 166 -20.56 8.83 4.83
CA MET A 166 -21.24 8.34 3.63
C MET A 166 -22.75 8.45 3.80
N THR A 167 -23.41 8.67 2.66
CA THR A 167 -24.84 8.51 2.47
C THR A 167 -24.98 7.75 1.15
N ASP A 168 -25.68 6.62 1.18
CA ASP A 168 -25.88 5.78 0.01
C ASP A 168 -27.31 5.27 -0.03
N ALA A 169 -27.83 5.05 -1.23
CA ALA A 169 -29.13 4.44 -1.44
C ALA A 169 -29.16 3.70 -2.77
N GLY A 170 -29.96 2.65 -2.83
CA GLY A 170 -30.08 1.85 -4.04
C GLY A 170 -31.05 0.71 -3.85
N LEU A 171 -30.86 -0.34 -4.65
CA LEU A 171 -31.72 -1.51 -4.66
C LEU A 171 -31.01 -2.71 -4.04
N TRP A 172 -31.79 -3.55 -3.38
CA TRP A 172 -31.29 -4.82 -2.87
C TRP A 172 -32.27 -5.95 -3.14
N THR A 173 -31.72 -7.16 -3.24
CA THR A 173 -32.49 -8.41 -3.25
C THR A 173 -31.79 -9.47 -2.40
N ALA A 174 -32.57 -10.45 -1.95
CA ALA A 174 -32.07 -11.57 -1.19
C ALA A 174 -32.62 -12.90 -1.74
N ASP A 175 -31.90 -13.98 -1.44
CA ASP A 175 -32.24 -15.36 -1.79
C ASP A 175 -32.41 -15.65 -3.28
N GLN A 176 -31.81 -14.83 -4.13
CA GLN A 176 -31.82 -14.96 -5.58
C GLN A 176 -30.43 -14.67 -6.17
N ASP A 177 -30.14 -15.25 -7.33
CA ASP A 177 -28.98 -14.90 -8.15
C ASP A 177 -29.27 -13.69 -9.06
N ALA A 178 -28.25 -13.17 -9.74
CA ALA A 178 -28.39 -12.03 -10.65
C ALA A 178 -29.32 -12.28 -11.85
N SER A 179 -29.72 -13.53 -12.10
CA SER A 179 -30.70 -13.90 -13.13
C SER A 179 -32.13 -14.05 -12.56
N GLY A 180 -32.33 -13.79 -11.26
CA GLY A 180 -33.60 -13.92 -10.57
C GLY A 180 -33.96 -15.36 -10.19
N ASN A 181 -33.02 -16.31 -10.27
CA ASN A 181 -33.28 -17.67 -9.81
C ASN A 181 -33.02 -17.79 -8.32
N LYS A 182 -33.79 -18.63 -7.62
CA LYS A 182 -33.62 -18.87 -6.19
C LYS A 182 -32.21 -19.35 -5.84
N LYS A 183 -31.52 -18.59 -4.99
CA LYS A 183 -30.20 -18.88 -4.43
C LYS A 183 -30.19 -18.42 -2.96
N LEU A 184 -30.51 -19.33 -2.05
CA LEU A 184 -30.59 -19.03 -0.61
C LEU A 184 -29.30 -18.41 -0.08
N ASN A 185 -29.45 -17.45 0.85
CA ASN A 185 -28.37 -16.71 1.51
C ASN A 185 -27.51 -15.86 0.56
N ASN A 186 -27.98 -15.59 -0.66
CA ASN A 186 -27.36 -14.62 -1.56
C ASN A 186 -27.96 -13.23 -1.30
N PHE A 187 -27.10 -12.21 -1.22
CA PHE A 187 -27.48 -10.81 -1.08
C PHE A 187 -26.90 -10.04 -2.27
N ILE A 188 -27.76 -9.27 -2.93
CA ILE A 188 -27.40 -8.47 -4.10
C ILE A 188 -27.63 -7.01 -3.76
N LEU A 189 -26.66 -6.16 -4.08
CA LEU A 189 -26.77 -4.72 -4.02
C LEU A 189 -26.54 -4.15 -5.42
N GLU A 190 -27.49 -3.34 -5.90
CA GLU A 190 -27.48 -2.74 -7.24
C GLU A 190 -27.58 -1.20 -7.16
N PRO A 191 -26.97 -0.47 -8.11
CA PRO A 191 -27.12 0.97 -8.20
C PRO A 191 -28.56 1.36 -8.54
N ASP A 192 -29.04 2.47 -7.98
CA ASP A 192 -30.20 3.19 -8.51
C ASP A 192 -29.96 4.69 -8.46
N ILE A 193 -29.59 5.25 -9.63
CA ILE A 193 -29.30 6.68 -9.81
C ILE A 193 -30.48 7.60 -9.48
N THR A 194 -31.70 7.06 -9.33
CA THR A 194 -32.89 7.85 -8.97
C THR A 194 -33.06 8.00 -7.45
N LEU A 195 -32.34 7.20 -6.66
CA LEU A 195 -32.41 7.18 -5.19
C LEU A 195 -31.22 7.89 -4.53
N GLY A 196 -30.15 8.17 -5.28
CA GLY A 196 -28.98 8.91 -4.81
C GLY A 196 -27.74 8.63 -5.65
N ASP A 197 -26.64 9.32 -5.32
CA ASP A 197 -25.32 8.93 -5.81
C ASP A 197 -24.91 7.65 -5.07
N GLN A 198 -24.61 6.59 -5.81
CA GLN A 198 -24.18 5.33 -5.21
C GLN A 198 -22.78 5.48 -4.61
N VAL A 199 -22.62 5.12 -3.33
CA VAL A 199 -21.32 5.13 -2.63
C VAL A 199 -20.85 3.72 -2.28
N LEU A 200 -21.74 2.76 -2.01
CA LEU A 200 -21.32 1.37 -1.82
C LEU A 200 -21.13 0.67 -3.17
N PRO A 201 -20.08 -0.15 -3.29
CA PRO A 201 -19.84 -0.91 -4.50
C PRO A 201 -21.00 -1.89 -4.76
N PRO A 202 -21.51 -2.00 -6.00
CA PRO A 202 -22.47 -3.02 -6.34
C PRO A 202 -21.84 -4.42 -6.23
N PHE A 203 -22.63 -5.42 -5.83
CA PHE A 203 -22.20 -6.81 -5.79
C PHE A 203 -23.38 -7.78 -6.01
N PRO A 204 -23.22 -8.82 -6.85
CA PRO A 204 -24.30 -9.78 -7.15
C PRO A 204 -24.27 -11.07 -6.30
N ASP A 205 -23.27 -11.22 -5.44
CA ASP A 205 -22.87 -12.50 -4.85
C ASP A 205 -22.48 -12.40 -3.37
N GLY A 206 -23.04 -11.42 -2.65
CA GLY A 206 -22.86 -11.32 -1.20
C GLY A 206 -23.48 -12.52 -0.48
N SER A 207 -22.92 -12.90 0.66
CA SER A 207 -23.50 -13.90 1.55
C SER A 207 -24.04 -13.23 2.80
N TYR A 208 -25.27 -13.57 3.18
CA TYR A 208 -25.88 -13.01 4.37
C TYR A 208 -26.48 -14.08 5.29
N LEU A 209 -26.63 -13.72 6.56
CA LEU A 209 -27.34 -14.51 7.57
C LEU A 209 -28.08 -13.56 8.52
N VAL A 210 -29.34 -13.85 8.78
CA VAL A 210 -30.13 -13.18 9.82
C VAL A 210 -30.44 -14.17 10.93
N ASP A 211 -30.25 -13.76 12.18
CA ASP A 211 -30.71 -14.49 13.36
C ASP A 211 -31.67 -13.61 14.16
N ARG A 212 -32.98 -13.87 14.01
CA ARG A 212 -34.04 -13.22 14.79
C ARG A 212 -34.39 -13.95 16.09
N SER A 213 -33.70 -15.05 16.41
CA SER A 213 -33.91 -15.79 17.66
C SER A 213 -33.20 -15.16 18.86
N VAL A 214 -32.31 -14.21 18.60
CA VAL A 214 -31.57 -13.43 19.59
C VAL A 214 -32.09 -12.00 19.70
N SER A 215 -31.80 -11.32 20.82
CA SER A 215 -32.23 -9.95 21.06
C SER A 215 -31.04 -9.08 21.50
N PRO A 216 -30.69 -8.02 20.74
CA PRO A 216 -31.25 -7.65 19.43
C PRO A 216 -30.99 -8.71 18.36
N ALA A 217 -31.80 -8.76 17.31
CA ALA A 217 -31.55 -9.64 16.17
C ALA A 217 -30.20 -9.27 15.52
N THR A 218 -29.55 -10.25 14.89
CA THR A 218 -28.25 -10.03 14.24
C THR A 218 -28.33 -10.24 12.74
N PHE A 219 -27.65 -9.40 11.98
CA PHE A 219 -27.45 -9.53 10.54
C PHE A 219 -25.96 -9.60 10.25
N LYS A 220 -25.53 -10.62 9.51
CA LYS A 220 -24.17 -10.76 9.00
C LYS A 220 -24.19 -10.61 7.49
N LEU A 221 -23.23 -9.84 6.96
CA LEU A 221 -23.06 -9.66 5.53
C LEU A 221 -21.56 -9.73 5.17
N ASP A 222 -21.24 -10.67 4.29
CA ASP A 222 -19.93 -10.85 3.69
C ASP A 222 -20.03 -10.57 2.18
N PHE A 223 -19.17 -9.72 1.63
CA PHE A 223 -19.18 -9.39 0.21
C PHE A 223 -17.79 -8.95 -0.27
N LEU A 224 -17.65 -8.86 -1.59
CA LEU A 224 -16.42 -8.45 -2.23
C LEU A 224 -16.66 -7.24 -3.13
N ASP A 225 -15.95 -6.17 -2.81
CA ASP A 225 -15.82 -4.99 -3.65
C ASP A 225 -14.79 -5.25 -4.76
N ARG A 226 -15.19 -4.93 -5.99
CA ARG A 226 -14.44 -5.13 -7.23
C ARG A 226 -14.61 -3.95 -8.19
N ASP A 227 -15.26 -2.87 -7.76
CA ASP A 227 -15.59 -1.75 -8.65
C ASP A 227 -14.37 -0.89 -9.03
N ALA A 228 -13.24 -1.10 -8.35
CA ALA A 228 -11.94 -0.53 -8.69
C ALA A 228 -10.97 -1.55 -9.33
N HIS A 229 -11.48 -2.66 -9.87
CA HIS A 229 -10.66 -3.70 -10.52
C HIS A 229 -11.04 -3.91 -12.00
N ASP A 230 -10.17 -3.55 -12.92
CA ASP A 230 -10.47 -3.53 -14.36
C ASP A 230 -10.97 -4.87 -14.95
N SER A 231 -10.30 -5.99 -14.66
CA SER A 231 -10.69 -7.31 -15.20
C SER A 231 -11.88 -7.95 -14.48
N ARG A 232 -12.30 -7.41 -13.33
CA ARG A 232 -13.41 -7.92 -12.52
C ARG A 232 -14.59 -6.96 -12.47
N TYR A 233 -14.43 -5.74 -12.98
CA TYR A 233 -15.47 -4.72 -13.02
C TYR A 233 -16.74 -5.21 -13.72
N SER A 234 -16.59 -6.02 -14.78
CA SER A 234 -17.71 -6.63 -15.50
C SER A 234 -18.54 -7.60 -14.66
N GLU A 235 -18.05 -8.04 -13.50
CA GLU A 235 -18.83 -8.83 -12.54
C GLU A 235 -19.89 -7.98 -11.83
N VAL A 236 -19.72 -6.65 -11.76
CA VAL A 236 -20.54 -5.76 -10.93
C VAL A 236 -21.17 -4.60 -11.72
N GLN A 237 -20.56 -4.18 -12.82
CA GLN A 237 -21.01 -3.05 -13.66
C GLN A 237 -20.70 -3.29 -15.15
N THR A 238 -21.27 -2.44 -16.03
CA THR A 238 -21.21 -2.68 -17.49
C THR A 238 -20.17 -1.85 -18.25
N SER A 239 -19.65 -0.76 -17.66
CA SER A 239 -18.75 0.18 -18.35
C SER A 239 -17.66 0.72 -17.43
N TRP A 240 -16.40 0.45 -17.79
CA TRP A 240 -15.21 0.91 -17.07
C TRP A 240 -14.65 2.22 -17.64
N SER A 241 -14.24 3.12 -16.77
CA SER A 241 -13.49 4.34 -17.02
C SER A 241 -12.20 4.34 -16.21
N GLU A 242 -11.05 4.42 -16.88
CA GLU A 242 -9.75 4.55 -16.19
C GLU A 242 -9.63 5.86 -15.39
N GLU A 243 -10.45 6.88 -15.68
CA GLU A 243 -10.41 8.15 -14.97
C GLU A 243 -11.25 8.11 -13.69
N ASN A 244 -12.41 7.43 -13.73
CA ASN A 244 -13.38 7.48 -12.63
C ASN A 244 -13.30 6.26 -11.71
N ASP A 245 -12.98 5.09 -12.26
CA ASP A 245 -13.09 3.82 -11.54
C ASP A 245 -11.70 3.34 -11.04
N ARG A 246 -10.62 3.81 -11.67
CA ARG A 246 -9.26 3.47 -11.25
C ARG A 246 -8.91 4.15 -9.94
N VAL A 247 -8.46 3.36 -8.97
CA VAL A 247 -7.88 3.89 -7.73
C VAL A 247 -6.38 4.08 -7.90
N ASN A 248 -5.85 5.11 -7.22
CA ASN A 248 -4.42 5.36 -7.09
C ASN A 248 -3.95 5.06 -5.67
N SER A 249 -2.70 4.60 -5.56
CA SER A 249 -2.00 4.44 -4.29
C SER A 249 -0.67 5.19 -4.32
N GLY A 250 -0.13 5.53 -3.16
CA GLY A 250 1.19 6.14 -3.10
C GLY A 250 1.95 5.88 -1.80
N LEU A 251 3.26 6.12 -1.88
CA LEU A 251 4.21 6.01 -0.79
C LEU A 251 5.16 7.23 -0.81
N ASP A 252 5.20 8.00 0.28
CA ASP A 252 6.02 9.22 0.41
C ASP A 252 7.02 9.18 1.58
N ALA A 253 7.04 8.09 2.34
CA ALA A 253 7.88 7.91 3.50
C ALA A 253 8.22 6.42 3.69
N LEU A 254 9.31 6.13 4.40
CA LEU A 254 9.68 4.78 4.79
C LEU A 254 9.98 4.71 6.30
N PRO A 255 9.77 3.56 6.96
CA PRO A 255 10.26 3.35 8.31
C PRO A 255 11.79 3.49 8.37
N LEU A 256 12.30 3.66 9.58
CA LEU A 256 13.71 3.84 9.87
C LEU A 256 14.24 2.68 10.71
N ASN A 257 15.51 2.36 10.53
CA ASN A 257 16.23 1.48 11.45
C ASN A 257 16.67 2.24 12.72
N SER A 258 17.19 1.51 13.70
CA SER A 258 17.68 2.07 14.98
C SER A 258 18.84 3.07 14.84
N SER A 259 19.50 3.11 13.69
CA SER A 259 20.58 4.05 13.36
C SER A 259 20.10 5.26 12.53
N GLY A 260 18.78 5.37 12.30
CA GLY A 260 18.17 6.48 11.57
C GLY A 260 18.32 6.40 10.04
N GLY A 261 18.64 5.23 9.49
CA GLY A 261 18.63 4.99 8.05
C GLY A 261 17.28 4.48 7.56
N PHE A 262 16.92 4.75 6.30
CA PHE A 262 15.71 4.18 5.68
C PHE A 262 15.74 2.64 5.75
N ASP A 263 14.63 2.04 6.16
CA ASP A 263 14.46 0.60 6.29
C ASP A 263 12.99 0.22 5.99
N PRO A 264 12.69 -0.30 4.79
CA PRO A 264 11.34 -0.75 4.44
C PRO A 264 10.79 -1.87 5.34
N ALA A 265 11.65 -2.60 6.05
CA ALA A 265 11.26 -3.62 7.01
C ALA A 265 11.23 -3.10 8.47
N GLY A 266 11.52 -1.82 8.67
CA GLY A 266 11.46 -1.16 9.97
C GLY A 266 10.04 -1.10 10.52
N SER A 267 9.94 -0.91 11.84
CA SER A 267 8.66 -0.81 12.57
C SER A 267 8.40 0.56 13.17
N THR A 268 9.28 1.54 12.92
CA THR A 268 9.05 2.92 13.33
C THR A 268 7.99 3.57 12.45
N ASP A 269 7.45 4.69 12.92
CA ASP A 269 6.64 5.53 12.06
C ASP A 269 7.44 5.94 10.80
N PRO A 270 6.82 5.93 9.61
CA PRO A 270 7.49 6.35 8.39
C PRO A 270 7.96 7.80 8.45
N ALA A 271 9.15 8.05 7.92
CA ALA A 271 9.71 9.39 7.76
C ALA A 271 10.11 9.64 6.30
N ALA A 272 9.98 10.89 5.86
CA ALA A 272 10.42 11.32 4.53
C ALA A 272 11.91 11.71 4.49
N GLU A 273 12.57 11.84 5.65
CA GLU A 273 13.98 12.19 5.77
C GLU A 273 14.75 11.17 6.61
N ALA A 274 15.89 10.70 6.11
CA ALA A 274 16.73 9.73 6.82
C ALA A 274 18.16 9.67 6.27
N TYR A 275 18.98 8.79 6.82
CA TYR A 275 20.27 8.41 6.23
C TYR A 275 20.12 7.27 5.22
N ILE A 276 21.09 7.16 4.31
CA ILE A 276 21.29 5.96 3.48
C ILE A 276 22.34 5.11 4.17
N MET A 277 22.04 3.84 4.39
CA MET A 277 22.94 2.89 5.06
C MET A 277 23.09 1.62 4.26
N ASN A 278 24.31 1.09 4.21
CA ASN A 278 24.63 -0.16 3.53
C ASN A 278 25.90 -0.76 4.14
N SER A 279 25.99 -2.09 4.23
CA SER A 279 27.19 -2.77 4.74
C SER A 279 28.44 -2.52 3.89
N ALA A 280 28.29 -2.30 2.58
CA ALA A 280 29.38 -1.91 1.68
C ALA A 280 30.01 -0.55 2.06
N LEU A 281 29.29 0.29 2.82
CA LEU A 281 29.76 1.58 3.31
C LEU A 281 30.51 1.46 4.65
N SER A 282 30.91 0.25 5.06
CA SER A 282 31.66 0.03 6.30
C SER A 282 32.93 0.89 6.47
N PRO A 283 33.71 1.24 5.42
CA PRO A 283 34.82 2.19 5.58
C PRO A 283 34.40 3.57 6.09
N TRP A 284 33.14 3.94 5.83
CA TRP A 284 32.50 5.19 6.28
C TRP A 284 31.44 4.94 7.37
N GLY A 285 31.67 3.95 8.23
CA GLY A 285 30.79 3.67 9.38
C GLY A 285 29.42 3.09 9.01
N GLY A 286 29.23 2.63 7.77
CA GLY A 286 27.98 2.07 7.28
C GLY A 286 26.98 3.10 6.74
N TYR A 287 27.36 4.38 6.65
CA TYR A 287 26.52 5.47 6.16
C TYR A 287 27.01 5.96 4.80
N LEU A 288 26.08 6.48 3.98
CA LEU A 288 26.44 7.27 2.82
C LEU A 288 26.86 8.66 3.33
N THR A 289 28.16 8.85 3.43
CA THR A 289 28.77 10.12 3.83
C THR A 289 29.16 10.94 2.61
N PHE A 290 29.56 12.19 2.83
CA PHE A 290 30.04 13.08 1.78
C PHE A 290 31.31 12.53 1.11
N PHE A 291 32.24 11.96 1.87
CA PHE A 291 33.43 11.33 1.29
C PHE A 291 33.09 10.04 0.54
N ALA A 292 32.22 9.19 1.09
CA ALA A 292 31.74 7.99 0.41
C ALA A 292 31.10 8.32 -0.94
N LEU A 293 30.20 9.31 -0.95
CA LEU A 293 29.53 9.80 -2.16
C LEU A 293 30.55 10.23 -3.21
N ASN A 294 31.57 11.01 -2.82
CA ASN A 294 32.60 11.49 -3.74
C ASN A 294 33.40 10.35 -4.38
N CYS A 295 33.76 9.33 -3.61
CA CYS A 295 34.43 8.15 -4.15
C CYS A 295 33.52 7.39 -5.13
N LEU A 296 32.26 7.12 -4.75
CA LEU A 296 31.29 6.40 -5.58
C LEU A 296 31.02 7.12 -6.91
N VAL A 297 30.78 8.43 -6.85
CA VAL A 297 30.47 9.25 -8.02
C VAL A 297 31.68 9.34 -8.95
N GLU A 298 32.89 9.52 -8.41
CA GLU A 298 34.11 9.59 -9.22
C GLU A 298 34.41 8.26 -9.92
N THR A 299 34.21 7.12 -9.24
CA THR A 299 34.33 5.79 -9.82
C THR A 299 33.47 5.66 -11.08
N GLU A 300 32.17 5.94 -10.96
CA GLU A 300 31.24 5.82 -12.08
C GLU A 300 31.50 6.86 -13.18
N TYR A 301 31.90 8.07 -12.81
CA TYR A 301 32.25 9.11 -13.76
C TYR A 301 33.46 8.73 -14.62
N LEU A 302 34.54 8.21 -14.03
CA LEU A 302 35.74 7.80 -14.76
C LEU A 302 35.54 6.51 -15.57
N LYS A 303 34.65 5.61 -15.14
CA LYS A 303 34.20 4.46 -15.95
C LYS A 303 33.47 4.93 -17.21
N ALA A 304 32.58 5.91 -17.08
CA ALA A 304 31.84 6.47 -18.21
C ALA A 304 32.71 7.38 -19.11
N ASN A 305 33.74 8.01 -18.54
CA ASN A 305 34.60 8.97 -19.23
C ASN A 305 36.09 8.56 -19.13
N PRO A 306 36.48 7.42 -19.72
CA PRO A 306 37.83 6.89 -19.54
C PRO A 306 38.87 7.83 -20.14
N ASN A 307 39.84 8.25 -19.32
CA ASN A 307 40.99 9.00 -19.80
C ASN A 307 41.97 8.03 -20.50
N PRO A 308 42.26 8.18 -21.81
CA PRO A 308 43.12 7.24 -22.53
C PRO A 308 44.55 7.16 -22.01
N LYS A 309 45.02 8.18 -21.28
CA LYS A 309 46.39 8.24 -20.74
C LYS A 309 46.48 7.72 -19.30
N ARG A 310 45.36 7.68 -18.59
CA ARG A 310 45.27 7.26 -17.20
C ARG A 310 43.86 6.74 -16.89
N PRO A 311 43.47 5.61 -17.49
CA PRO A 311 42.15 5.04 -17.27
C PRO A 311 42.03 4.54 -15.82
N LEU A 312 40.81 4.58 -15.27
CA LEU A 312 40.50 3.77 -14.10
C LEU A 312 40.55 2.30 -14.54
N ALA A 313 41.30 1.48 -13.82
CA ALA A 313 41.54 0.09 -14.14
C ALA A 313 41.33 -0.75 -12.88
N ASP A 314 41.05 -2.04 -13.08
CA ASP A 314 41.04 -3.06 -12.03
C ASP A 314 42.48 -3.20 -11.49
N ALA A 315 42.76 -2.46 -10.43
CA ALA A 315 44.08 -2.29 -9.85
C ALA A 315 44.32 -3.26 -8.68
N ASN A 316 43.26 -3.82 -8.10
CA ASN A 316 43.32 -4.84 -7.07
C ASN A 316 43.25 -6.28 -7.63
N GLU A 317 43.04 -6.43 -8.94
CA GLU A 317 42.99 -7.69 -9.69
C GLU A 317 41.82 -8.63 -9.26
N ASP A 318 40.68 -8.06 -8.85
CA ASP A 318 39.50 -8.82 -8.43
C ASP A 318 38.48 -9.07 -9.56
N GLY A 319 38.71 -8.49 -10.74
CA GLY A 319 37.88 -8.63 -11.94
C GLY A 319 36.73 -7.61 -12.03
N VAL A 320 36.61 -6.67 -11.09
CA VAL A 320 35.53 -5.67 -11.05
C VAL A 320 36.10 -4.28 -10.85
N ILE A 321 35.80 -3.35 -11.77
CA ILE A 321 36.18 -1.94 -11.58
C ILE A 321 35.19 -1.25 -10.62
N ASP A 322 35.63 -1.01 -9.38
CA ASP A 322 34.80 -0.45 -8.30
C ASP A 322 35.49 0.64 -7.45
N VAL A 323 34.92 0.95 -6.29
CA VAL A 323 35.44 1.96 -5.37
C VAL A 323 36.82 1.60 -4.82
N ASN A 324 37.14 0.32 -4.64
CA ASN A 324 38.46 -0.11 -4.18
C ASN A 324 39.55 0.29 -5.18
N ASP A 325 39.29 0.13 -6.48
CA ASP A 325 40.20 0.61 -7.52
C ASP A 325 40.31 2.13 -7.52
N MET A 326 39.20 2.82 -7.32
CA MET A 326 39.20 4.27 -7.25
C MET A 326 40.05 4.77 -6.08
N LEU A 327 40.02 4.09 -4.93
CA LEU A 327 40.89 4.43 -3.80
C LEU A 327 42.37 4.23 -4.14
N ILE A 328 42.73 3.14 -4.82
CA ILE A 328 44.11 2.92 -5.31
C ILE A 328 44.50 4.00 -6.32
N PHE A 329 43.60 4.35 -7.24
CA PHE A 329 43.81 5.41 -8.23
C PHE A 329 44.07 6.77 -7.56
N MET A 330 43.28 7.13 -6.53
CA MET A 330 43.48 8.36 -5.76
C MET A 330 44.83 8.34 -5.02
N ILE A 331 45.21 7.22 -4.41
CA ILE A 331 46.51 7.07 -3.74
C ILE A 331 47.67 7.32 -4.72
N VAL A 332 47.63 6.69 -5.90
CA VAL A 332 48.67 6.85 -6.93
C VAL A 332 48.70 8.29 -7.45
N ASP A 333 47.55 8.92 -7.62
CA ASP A 333 47.45 10.31 -8.04
C ASP A 333 48.17 11.24 -7.05
N ILE A 334 47.86 11.10 -5.77
CA ILE A 334 48.42 11.88 -4.66
C ILE A 334 49.93 11.65 -4.53
N GLN A 335 50.39 10.39 -4.61
CA GLN A 335 51.81 10.05 -4.50
C GLN A 335 52.66 10.65 -5.63
N ASN A 336 52.08 10.82 -6.82
CA ASN A 336 52.73 11.47 -7.94
C ASN A 336 52.64 13.02 -7.87
N GLY A 337 52.04 13.56 -6.82
CA GLY A 337 51.89 15.01 -6.63
C GLY A 337 50.86 15.64 -7.54
N TYR A 338 49.96 14.84 -8.13
CA TYR A 338 48.81 15.36 -8.85
C TYR A 338 47.79 15.86 -7.82
N ALA A 339 47.34 17.10 -7.97
CA ALA A 339 46.35 17.73 -7.10
C ALA A 339 44.94 17.55 -7.70
N SER A 340 44.58 16.31 -8.04
CA SER A 340 43.32 16.03 -8.71
C SER A 340 42.13 16.19 -7.76
N LYS A 341 40.97 16.49 -8.37
CA LYS A 341 39.69 16.63 -7.69
C LYS A 341 38.68 15.69 -8.31
N THR A 342 37.68 15.28 -7.54
CA THR A 342 36.49 14.60 -8.06
C THR A 342 35.72 15.53 -9.00
N VAL A 343 34.80 14.96 -9.79
CA VAL A 343 33.83 15.70 -10.61
C VAL A 343 32.94 16.62 -9.76
N LEU A 344 32.77 16.33 -8.46
CA LEU A 344 32.08 17.19 -7.50
C LEU A 344 32.99 18.26 -6.87
N GLY A 345 34.26 18.34 -7.26
CA GLY A 345 35.20 19.38 -6.88
C GLY A 345 35.99 19.13 -5.59
N VAL A 346 35.95 17.91 -5.03
CA VAL A 346 36.64 17.56 -3.78
C VAL A 346 38.05 17.05 -4.08
N ASP A 347 39.06 17.58 -3.39
CA ASP A 347 40.45 17.13 -3.53
C ASP A 347 40.61 15.67 -3.10
N TYR A 348 41.32 14.86 -3.90
CA TYR A 348 41.57 13.45 -3.57
C TYR A 348 42.30 13.28 -2.24
N SER A 349 43.13 14.25 -1.86
CA SER A 349 43.85 14.25 -0.58
C SER A 349 42.94 14.35 0.66
N LEU A 350 41.68 14.76 0.50
CA LEU A 350 40.69 14.73 1.60
C LEU A 350 40.04 13.34 1.74
N LEU A 351 39.97 12.58 0.66
CA LEU A 351 39.25 11.31 0.59
C LEU A 351 40.08 10.11 1.07
N ILE A 352 41.41 10.28 1.20
CA ILE A 352 42.34 9.24 1.63
C ILE A 352 43.06 9.65 2.91
N ASP A 353 43.01 8.80 3.92
CA ASP A 353 43.78 8.92 5.15
C ASP A 353 45.15 8.23 5.02
N PHE A 354 46.21 9.03 5.11
CA PHE A 354 47.61 8.59 5.10
C PHE A 354 48.23 8.46 6.50
N SER A 355 47.41 8.37 7.55
CA SER A 355 47.86 8.07 8.92
C SER A 355 48.78 6.84 8.95
N SER A 356 48.50 5.85 8.09
CA SER A 356 49.45 4.81 7.68
C SER A 356 50.01 5.08 6.28
N LYS A 357 51.33 5.25 6.18
CA LYS A 357 52.00 5.41 4.88
C LYS A 357 52.08 4.13 4.06
N ILE A 358 51.93 2.97 4.71
CA ILE A 358 52.08 1.65 4.09
C ILE A 358 50.72 1.16 3.59
N ASN A 359 49.65 1.42 4.35
CA ASN A 359 48.29 1.03 4.02
C ASN A 359 47.36 2.24 4.21
N PRO A 360 47.34 3.21 3.27
CA PRO A 360 46.36 4.28 3.30
C PRO A 360 44.95 3.69 3.22
N ILE A 361 43.98 4.33 3.89
CA ILE A 361 42.59 3.89 3.93
C ILE A 361 41.67 5.04 3.52
N PRO A 362 40.40 4.77 3.18
CA PRO A 362 39.42 5.84 2.98
C PRO A 362 39.30 6.72 4.24
N SER A 363 39.27 8.04 4.05
CA SER A 363 38.92 8.96 5.13
C SER A 363 37.48 8.71 5.57
N ASN A 364 37.27 8.48 6.87
CA ASN A 364 35.94 8.27 7.44
C ASN A 364 35.42 9.55 8.11
N ASP A 365 34.39 10.15 7.52
CA ASP A 365 33.71 11.37 7.96
C ASP A 365 32.36 11.10 8.65
N SER A 366 32.03 9.86 9.00
CA SER A 366 30.71 9.49 9.57
C SER A 366 30.45 9.96 11.00
N ALA A 367 31.47 10.50 11.69
CA ALA A 367 31.37 10.97 13.07
C ALA A 367 30.46 12.21 13.23
N SER A 368 30.28 12.98 12.15
CA SER A 368 29.43 14.17 12.11
C SER A 368 28.35 14.07 11.04
N ILE A 369 27.36 14.95 11.14
CA ILE A 369 26.40 15.20 10.06
C ILE A 369 27.06 16.20 9.09
N PHE A 370 26.80 16.06 7.80
CA PHE A 370 27.32 16.99 6.81
C PHE A 370 26.84 18.42 7.11
N ASP A 371 27.76 19.37 7.05
CA ASP A 371 27.48 20.79 7.20
C ASP A 371 28.00 21.55 5.97
N LEU A 372 27.06 22.13 5.22
CA LEU A 372 27.37 22.92 4.04
C LEU A 372 28.32 24.10 4.35
N SER A 373 28.34 24.60 5.59
CA SER A 373 29.27 25.65 6.02
C SER A 373 30.73 25.18 6.04
N ASN A 374 30.96 23.89 6.27
CA ASN A 374 32.29 23.28 6.43
C ASN A 374 32.44 21.96 5.66
N ILE A 375 32.32 22.06 4.33
CA ILE A 375 32.38 20.94 3.37
C ILE A 375 33.63 20.06 3.58
N SER A 376 34.77 20.64 3.95
CA SER A 376 36.04 19.91 4.11
C SER A 376 36.03 18.89 5.25
N MET A 377 35.11 19.00 6.22
CA MET A 377 34.98 17.98 7.28
C MET A 377 34.15 16.76 6.84
N GLY A 378 33.43 16.85 5.71
CA GLY A 378 32.50 15.83 5.29
C GLY A 378 31.34 15.66 6.27
N GLY A 379 30.78 14.46 6.32
CA GLY A 379 29.70 14.08 7.22
C GLY A 379 28.70 13.12 6.61
N LYS A 380 27.85 12.50 7.45
CA LYS A 380 26.69 11.73 7.02
C LYS A 380 25.72 12.62 6.24
N LEU A 381 25.28 12.16 5.08
CA LEU A 381 24.34 12.89 4.24
C LEU A 381 22.90 12.55 4.63
N THR A 382 22.09 13.58 4.86
CA THR A 382 20.63 13.40 5.03
C THR A 382 19.96 13.41 3.67
N TYR A 383 19.11 12.41 3.44
CA TYR A 383 18.33 12.21 2.24
C TYR A 383 16.87 12.49 2.50
N LYS A 384 16.18 13.04 1.50
CA LYS A 384 14.78 13.42 1.56
C LYS A 384 13.99 12.86 0.38
N ILE A 385 12.84 12.27 0.66
CA ILE A 385 11.82 11.96 -0.34
C ILE A 385 11.06 13.26 -0.63
N ASP A 386 11.44 13.95 -1.70
CA ASP A 386 10.82 15.24 -2.08
C ASP A 386 9.45 15.06 -2.75
N LYS A 387 9.27 13.94 -3.45
CA LYS A 387 8.00 13.50 -4.03
C LYS A 387 7.88 12.01 -3.78
N GLY A 388 6.74 11.58 -3.23
CA GLY A 388 6.44 10.17 -3.15
C GLY A 388 6.28 9.53 -4.52
N VAL A 389 6.04 8.23 -4.53
CA VAL A 389 5.74 7.48 -5.75
C VAL A 389 4.24 7.22 -5.83
N CYS A 390 3.61 7.74 -6.88
CA CYS A 390 2.19 7.51 -7.21
C CYS A 390 2.08 6.32 -8.16
N MET A 391 1.11 5.44 -7.94
CA MET A 391 0.87 4.23 -8.74
C MET A 391 -0.64 4.01 -8.94
N PRO A 392 -1.11 3.80 -10.17
CA PRO A 392 -2.45 3.26 -10.37
C PRO A 392 -2.49 1.81 -9.90
N VAL A 393 -3.63 1.39 -9.37
CA VAL A 393 -3.82 0.05 -8.82
C VAL A 393 -5.14 -0.58 -9.27
N ASN A 394 -5.19 -1.91 -9.27
CA ASN A 394 -6.43 -2.65 -9.14
C ASN A 394 -6.69 -2.86 -7.65
N GLU A 395 -7.90 -2.55 -7.20
CA GLU A 395 -8.31 -2.76 -5.80
C GLU A 395 -9.42 -3.80 -5.69
N ILE A 396 -9.28 -4.69 -4.71
CA ILE A 396 -10.34 -5.57 -4.24
C ILE A 396 -10.45 -5.37 -2.73
N ILE A 397 -11.67 -5.24 -2.22
CA ILE A 397 -11.90 -5.15 -0.78
C ILE A 397 -12.82 -6.28 -0.33
N THR A 398 -12.32 -7.14 0.53
CA THR A 398 -13.13 -8.21 1.13
C THR A 398 -13.73 -7.71 2.42
N PHE A 399 -15.06 -7.64 2.49
CA PHE A 399 -15.80 -7.18 3.66
C PHE A 399 -16.46 -8.34 4.40
N SER A 400 -16.39 -8.28 5.73
CA SER A 400 -17.20 -9.09 6.65
C SER A 400 -17.73 -8.18 7.75
N THR A 401 -19.05 -8.06 7.80
CA THR A 401 -19.74 -7.11 8.68
C THR A 401 -20.78 -7.82 9.52
N ASN A 402 -20.91 -7.40 10.78
CA ASN A 402 -21.99 -7.83 11.65
C ASN A 402 -22.74 -6.60 12.15
N TRP A 403 -24.05 -6.74 12.26
CA TRP A 403 -24.98 -5.68 12.58
C TRP A 403 -25.98 -6.18 13.61
N ASN A 404 -26.45 -5.27 14.47
CA ASN A 404 -27.57 -5.51 15.36
C ASN A 404 -28.77 -4.71 14.87
N GLU A 405 -29.96 -5.30 14.97
CA GLU A 405 -31.20 -4.58 14.73
C GLU A 405 -31.26 -3.36 15.66
N ALA A 406 -31.62 -2.20 15.09
CA ALA A 406 -31.85 -1.00 15.87
C ALA A 406 -33.05 -1.26 16.80
N GLN A 407 -32.88 -0.98 18.09
CA GLN A 407 -34.01 -0.97 19.01
C GLN A 407 -34.80 0.31 18.77
N ASP A 408 -36.11 0.17 18.58
CA ASP A 408 -37.06 1.28 18.45
C ASP A 408 -37.02 2.25 19.65
#